data_AF-A0A1B6GJW7-F1
#
_entry.id   AF-A0A1B6GJW7-F1
#
_cell.length_a   1.000
_cell.length_b   1.000
_cell.length_c   1.000
_cell.angle_alpha   90.00
_cell.angle_beta   90.00
_cell.angle_gamma   90.00
#
_symmetry.space_group_name_H-M   'P 1'
#
loop_
_entity.id
_entity.type
_entity.pdbx_description
1 polymer ?
#
loop_
_entity_poly.entity_id
_entity_poly.type
_entity_poly.pdbx_seq_one_letter_code
_entity_poly.pdbx_strand_id
1 'polypeptide(L)'
;QVTYICFVVLECISRFIGFMSSFSTCPASSRDSVMEIDGSILEGGGQVLRMAIALSVLQKIPVRIFNIRAGRSKPGLSPQHLKGLEMAREMTGGQLMGAQQRSMEVTFRPGQLTPGQYLGDTGTAGSVALIIQLLLPFALFSSGPTVLDLRGGTNAEMAPQIDYTTTVFLALLKRFGGSFNYNLFLRGYYPKGGGKLKVEIPPVKHLTAVEMIDVGSITRIWGTAFTAGNCPFI
;
A
#
# COMPACT_ATOMS: atom_id res chain seq x y z
N GLN A 1 -10.54 -8.44 -11.79
CA GLN A 1 -10.11 -7.84 -10.50
C GLN A 1 -8.59 -7.79 -10.30
N VAL A 2 -7.80 -8.78 -10.75
CA VAL A 2 -6.34 -8.80 -10.50
C VAL A 2 -5.56 -7.84 -11.42
N THR A 3 -5.96 -7.65 -12.67
CA THR A 3 -5.38 -6.65 -13.60
C THR A 3 -5.62 -5.22 -13.11
N TYR A 4 -6.74 -4.96 -12.43
CA TYR A 4 -7.10 -3.65 -11.88
C TYR A 4 -6.13 -3.17 -10.80
N ILE A 5 -5.36 -4.04 -10.15
CA ILE A 5 -4.52 -3.64 -9.01
C ILE A 5 -3.14 -3.13 -9.45
N CYS A 6 -2.51 -3.71 -10.48
CA CYS A 6 -1.34 -3.07 -11.12
C CYS A 6 -1.74 -1.81 -11.87
N PHE A 7 -2.89 -1.85 -12.56
CA PHE A 7 -3.41 -0.66 -13.22
C PHE A 7 -3.66 0.42 -12.17
N VAL A 8 -4.36 0.16 -11.07
CA VAL A 8 -4.55 1.15 -10.01
C VAL A 8 -3.24 1.67 -9.42
N VAL A 9 -2.24 0.86 -9.08
CA VAL A 9 -1.04 1.43 -8.42
C VAL A 9 -0.19 2.27 -9.41
N LEU A 10 -0.05 1.84 -10.67
CA LEU A 10 0.79 2.51 -11.67
C LEU A 10 0.02 3.54 -12.53
N GLU A 11 -1.23 3.29 -12.86
CA GLU A 11 -2.19 4.26 -13.42
C GLU A 11 -2.59 5.27 -12.34
N CYS A 12 -2.62 4.93 -11.04
CA CYS A 12 -2.63 5.98 -10.00
C CYS A 12 -1.36 6.77 -10.14
N ILE A 13 -0.14 6.23 -10.19
CA ILE A 13 1.09 7.04 -10.38
C ILE A 13 1.06 7.91 -11.66
N SER A 14 0.48 7.43 -12.77
CA SER A 14 0.38 8.18 -14.05
C SER A 14 -0.75 9.23 -14.06
N ARG A 15 -1.98 8.86 -13.67
CA ARG A 15 -3.08 9.82 -13.41
C ARG A 15 -2.78 10.74 -12.23
N PHE A 16 -1.85 10.36 -11.35
CA PHE A 16 -1.35 11.15 -10.22
C PHE A 16 -0.42 12.25 -10.69
N ILE A 17 0.36 12.07 -11.77
CA ILE A 17 1.05 13.20 -12.43
C ILE A 17 0.00 14.18 -13.00
N GLY A 18 -1.08 13.68 -13.61
CA GLY A 18 -2.19 14.52 -14.10
C GLY A 18 -3.06 15.15 -13.01
N PHE A 19 -3.23 14.49 -11.87
CA PHE A 19 -3.92 15.02 -10.69
C PHE A 19 -3.02 16.06 -10.00
N MET A 20 -1.72 15.81 -9.85
CA MET A 20 -0.74 16.80 -9.34
C MET A 20 -0.75 18.13 -10.11
N SER A 21 -1.00 18.12 -11.43
CA SER A 21 -1.19 19.36 -12.20
C SER A 21 -2.49 20.11 -11.84
N SER A 22 -3.55 19.41 -11.43
CA SER A 22 -4.80 20.02 -10.93
C SER A 22 -4.70 20.49 -9.47
N PHE A 23 -3.71 20.01 -8.70
CA PHE A 23 -3.45 20.46 -7.31
C PHE A 23 -2.37 21.54 -7.24
N SER A 24 -1.61 21.75 -8.32
CA SER A 24 -0.65 22.86 -8.47
C SER A 24 -1.34 24.23 -8.59
N THR A 25 -2.68 24.28 -8.65
CA THR A 25 -3.46 25.53 -8.62
C THR A 25 -3.91 25.93 -7.22
N CYS A 26 -3.65 25.13 -6.17
CA CYS A 26 -3.80 25.62 -4.81
C CYS A 26 -2.68 26.64 -4.54
N PRO A 27 -3.01 27.92 -4.24
CA PRO A 27 -2.00 28.90 -3.89
C PRO A 27 -1.19 28.37 -2.70
N ALA A 28 0.09 28.75 -2.63
CA ALA A 28 1.01 28.39 -1.55
C ALA A 28 0.59 28.89 -0.14
N SER A 29 -0.68 29.24 0.06
CA SER A 29 -1.28 29.63 1.32
C SER A 29 -1.60 28.40 2.18
N SER A 30 -0.68 28.14 3.11
CA SER A 30 -0.72 27.22 4.26
C SER A 30 -0.52 25.73 3.96
N ARG A 31 0.75 25.31 3.93
CA ARG A 31 1.16 23.90 4.09
C ARG A 31 0.71 23.27 5.42
N ASP A 32 0.11 24.07 6.31
CA ASP A 32 -0.50 23.64 7.58
C ASP A 32 -2.01 23.35 7.48
N SER A 33 -2.67 23.71 6.37
CA SER A 33 -4.08 23.39 6.18
C SER A 33 -4.28 21.89 5.98
N VAL A 34 -5.22 21.32 6.72
CA VAL A 34 -5.54 19.90 6.65
C VAL A 34 -6.48 19.67 5.48
N MET A 35 -6.04 18.88 4.49
CA MET A 35 -6.84 18.53 3.33
C MET A 35 -7.92 17.51 3.71
N GLU A 36 -9.17 17.81 3.42
CA GLU A 36 -10.29 16.90 3.69
C GLU A 36 -10.56 15.97 2.52
N ILE A 37 -10.74 14.67 2.81
CA ILE A 37 -10.96 13.63 1.82
C ILE A 37 -12.14 12.76 2.27
N ASP A 38 -13.17 12.67 1.43
CA ASP A 38 -14.27 11.72 1.65
C ASP A 38 -13.83 10.31 1.22
N GLY A 39 -13.75 9.38 2.18
CA GLY A 39 -13.37 7.99 1.98
C GLY A 39 -14.48 7.08 1.41
N SER A 40 -15.68 7.61 1.17
CA SER A 40 -16.78 6.89 0.53
C SER A 40 -16.73 6.92 -1.01
N ILE A 41 -15.96 7.84 -1.58
CA ILE A 41 -15.85 8.03 -3.03
C ILE A 41 -15.17 6.83 -3.72
N LEU A 42 -15.31 6.76 -5.05
CA LEU A 42 -14.84 5.65 -5.90
C LEU A 42 -15.44 4.31 -5.44
N GLU A 43 -14.61 3.35 -5.03
CA GLU A 43 -15.08 2.03 -4.59
C GLU A 43 -15.55 1.98 -3.12
N GLY A 44 -15.52 3.13 -2.41
CA GLY A 44 -15.83 3.21 -0.97
C GLY A 44 -15.03 2.19 -0.14
N GLY A 45 -13.81 1.87 -0.59
CA GLY A 45 -12.96 0.80 -0.07
C GLY A 45 -11.78 1.33 0.74
N GLY A 46 -10.78 0.47 0.95
CA GLY A 46 -9.53 0.88 1.61
C GLY A 46 -8.54 1.60 0.69
N GLN A 47 -8.81 1.69 -0.61
CA GLN A 47 -7.87 2.19 -1.61
C GLN A 47 -7.65 3.71 -1.50
N VAL A 48 -8.73 4.48 -1.38
CA VAL A 48 -8.67 5.94 -1.19
C VAL A 48 -7.80 6.27 0.02
N LEU A 49 -8.02 5.58 1.14
CA LEU A 49 -7.22 5.72 2.36
C LEU A 49 -5.72 5.47 2.09
N ARG A 50 -5.37 4.36 1.42
CA ARG A 50 -3.97 4.02 1.15
C ARG A 50 -3.28 5.07 0.28
N MET A 51 -3.95 5.52 -0.77
CA MET A 51 -3.40 6.53 -1.67
C MET A 51 -3.30 7.89 -0.97
N ALA A 52 -4.36 8.36 -0.32
CA ALA A 52 -4.37 9.63 0.39
C ALA A 52 -3.19 9.78 1.37
N ILE A 53 -2.89 8.74 2.14
CA ILE A 53 -1.79 8.74 3.10
C ILE A 53 -0.44 8.68 2.40
N ALA A 54 -0.28 7.82 1.38
CA ALA A 54 0.97 7.77 0.62
C ALA A 54 1.31 9.13 -0.01
N LEU A 55 0.29 9.82 -0.54
CA LEU A 55 0.43 11.14 -1.14
C LEU A 55 0.67 12.24 -0.12
N SER A 56 -0.01 12.15 1.04
CA SER A 56 0.23 13.02 2.18
C SER A 56 1.72 13.00 2.57
N VAL A 57 2.33 11.81 2.70
CA VAL A 57 3.76 11.67 3.00
C VAL A 57 4.65 12.29 1.92
N LEU A 58 4.38 11.97 0.65
CA LEU A 58 5.20 12.46 -0.47
C LEU A 58 5.15 13.97 -0.64
N GLN A 59 3.98 14.57 -0.44
CA GLN A 59 3.77 16.01 -0.62
C GLN A 59 3.96 16.81 0.66
N LYS A 60 4.09 16.14 1.81
CA LYS A 60 4.12 16.76 3.15
C LYS A 60 2.87 17.59 3.44
N ILE A 61 1.71 17.11 3.01
CA ILE A 61 0.41 17.78 3.19
C ILE A 61 -0.41 17.00 4.23
N PRO A 62 -0.82 17.59 5.35
CA PRO A 62 -1.74 16.97 6.31
C PRO A 62 -3.08 16.59 5.67
N VAL A 63 -3.64 15.43 6.01
CA VAL A 63 -4.94 14.96 5.50
C VAL A 63 -5.89 14.53 6.62
N ARG A 64 -7.18 14.83 6.47
CA ARG A 64 -8.29 14.28 7.26
C ARG A 64 -9.17 13.46 6.33
N ILE A 65 -9.34 12.18 6.62
CA ILE A 65 -10.11 11.25 5.81
C ILE A 65 -11.31 10.81 6.63
N PHE A 66 -12.53 11.09 6.17
CA PHE A 66 -13.78 10.72 6.84
C PHE A 66 -14.59 9.72 5.99
N ASN A 67 -15.71 9.19 6.50
CA ASN A 67 -16.53 8.17 5.83
C ASN A 67 -15.75 6.92 5.36
N ILE A 68 -14.70 6.54 6.09
CA ILE A 68 -13.83 5.43 5.68
C ILE A 68 -14.63 4.14 5.60
N ARG A 69 -14.71 3.57 4.38
CA ARG A 69 -15.42 2.32 4.11
C ARG A 69 -16.89 2.32 4.51
N ALA A 70 -17.56 3.49 4.49
CA ALA A 70 -18.94 3.64 4.92
C ALA A 70 -19.92 2.69 4.22
N GLY A 71 -19.72 2.41 2.91
CA GLY A 71 -20.57 1.51 2.12
C GLY A 71 -20.24 0.01 2.23
N ARG A 72 -19.33 -0.41 3.13
CA ARG A 72 -18.95 -1.83 3.28
C ARG A 72 -19.67 -2.47 4.46
N SER A 73 -19.89 -3.79 4.38
CA SER A 73 -20.53 -4.58 5.46
C SER A 73 -19.82 -4.46 6.83
N LYS A 74 -18.50 -4.22 6.82
CA LYS A 74 -17.69 -3.92 8.01
C LYS A 74 -17.02 -2.56 7.79
N PRO A 75 -17.68 -1.43 8.15
CA PRO A 75 -17.16 -0.09 7.89
C PRO A 75 -15.95 0.26 8.76
N GLY A 76 -15.29 1.36 8.42
CA GLY A 76 -14.11 1.88 9.11
C GLY A 76 -12.81 1.10 8.88
N LEU A 77 -11.79 1.38 9.68
CA LEU A 77 -10.48 0.74 9.58
C LEU A 77 -10.53 -0.76 9.91
N SER A 78 -10.01 -1.59 8.99
CA SER A 78 -9.69 -2.99 9.26
C SER A 78 -8.25 -3.12 9.77
N PRO A 79 -7.84 -4.26 10.37
CA PRO A 79 -6.50 -4.42 10.96
C PRO A 79 -5.34 -4.01 10.04
N GLN A 80 -5.37 -4.37 8.75
CA GLN A 80 -4.35 -3.97 7.78
C GLN A 80 -4.29 -2.46 7.49
N HIS A 81 -5.43 -1.76 7.60
CA HIS A 81 -5.46 -0.30 7.45
C HIS A 81 -4.82 0.33 8.68
N LEU A 82 -5.29 -0.03 9.86
CA LEU A 82 -4.78 0.48 11.13
C LEU A 82 -3.26 0.28 11.21
N LYS A 83 -2.78 -0.94 10.99
CA LYS A 83 -1.34 -1.24 11.02
C LYS A 83 -0.55 -0.47 9.97
N GLY A 84 -1.08 -0.36 8.76
CA GLY A 84 -0.45 0.44 7.71
C GLY A 84 -0.32 1.93 8.08
N LEU A 85 -1.35 2.52 8.69
CA LEU A 85 -1.31 3.91 9.16
C LEU A 85 -0.33 4.11 10.31
N GLU A 86 -0.31 3.17 11.27
CA GLU A 86 0.63 3.20 12.39
C GLU A 86 2.09 3.14 11.91
N MET A 87 2.38 2.27 10.93
CA MET A 87 3.70 2.21 10.31
C MET A 87 4.03 3.49 9.53
N ALA A 88 3.08 4.06 8.78
CA ALA A 88 3.30 5.33 8.09
C ALA A 88 3.63 6.46 9.07
N ARG A 89 2.97 6.49 10.23
CA ARG A 89 3.28 7.42 11.33
C ARG A 89 4.69 7.19 11.87
N GLU A 90 5.07 5.94 12.12
CA GLU A 90 6.39 5.57 12.62
C GLU A 90 7.51 5.95 11.64
N MET A 91 7.35 5.63 10.36
CA MET A 91 8.30 5.95 9.29
C MET A 91 8.51 7.45 9.10
N THR A 92 7.50 8.27 9.41
CA THR A 92 7.55 9.72 9.23
C THR A 92 7.77 10.50 10.51
N GLY A 93 7.77 9.86 11.68
CA GLY A 93 7.70 10.56 12.97
C GLY A 93 6.49 11.52 13.08
N GLY A 94 5.42 11.26 12.31
CA GLY A 94 4.27 12.14 12.18
C GLY A 94 3.22 11.97 13.29
N GLN A 95 2.11 12.68 13.16
CA GLN A 95 0.94 12.55 14.03
C GLN A 95 -0.16 11.76 13.33
N LEU A 96 -0.84 10.91 14.09
CA LEU A 96 -1.99 10.13 13.64
C LEU A 96 -3.07 10.20 14.73
N MET A 97 -4.23 10.72 14.37
CA MET A 97 -5.38 10.89 15.27
C MET A 97 -6.58 10.10 14.73
N GLY A 98 -7.40 9.56 15.63
CA GLY A 98 -8.59 8.77 15.26
C GLY A 98 -8.29 7.37 14.72
N ALA A 99 -7.03 6.93 14.71
CA ALA A 99 -6.66 5.59 14.25
C ALA A 99 -6.96 4.53 15.31
N GLN A 100 -8.16 3.98 15.24
CA GLN A 100 -8.60 2.83 16.02
C GLN A 100 -9.36 1.86 15.10
N GLN A 101 -9.45 0.59 15.51
CA GLN A 101 -10.19 -0.40 14.73
C GLN A 101 -11.64 0.06 14.53
N ARG A 102 -12.16 -0.07 13.29
CA ARG A 102 -13.47 0.42 12.83
C ARG A 102 -13.64 1.95 12.87
N SER A 103 -12.60 2.73 13.11
CA SER A 103 -12.71 4.18 12.95
C SER A 103 -13.12 4.54 11.52
N MET A 104 -14.08 5.43 11.38
CA MET A 104 -14.52 5.97 10.09
C MET A 104 -13.85 7.29 9.75
N GLU A 105 -12.99 7.79 10.63
CA GLU A 105 -12.28 9.04 10.46
C GLU A 105 -10.84 8.96 11.00
N VAL A 106 -9.89 9.48 10.23
CA VAL A 106 -8.51 9.66 10.67
C VAL A 106 -7.96 11.01 10.23
N THR A 107 -7.13 11.60 11.06
CA THR A 107 -6.27 12.73 10.66
C THR A 107 -4.82 12.29 10.70
N PHE A 108 -4.09 12.51 9.62
CA PHE A 108 -2.68 12.18 9.49
C PHE A 108 -1.88 13.42 9.13
N ARG A 109 -0.88 13.74 9.95
CA ARG A 109 0.08 14.81 9.69
C ARG A 109 1.45 14.18 9.48
N PRO A 110 1.95 14.10 8.23
CA PRO A 110 3.23 13.49 7.94
C PRO A 110 4.36 14.34 8.52
N GLY A 111 5.35 13.70 9.15
CA GLY A 111 6.63 14.32 9.47
C GLY A 111 7.68 14.05 8.39
N GLN A 112 8.95 14.04 8.77
CA GLN A 112 10.04 13.71 7.87
C GLN A 112 10.15 12.19 7.72
N LEU A 113 10.07 11.69 6.48
CA LEU A 113 10.33 10.30 6.18
C LEU A 113 11.77 9.92 6.57
N THR A 114 11.89 8.86 7.35
CA THR A 114 13.15 8.30 7.85
C THR A 114 13.38 6.91 7.27
N PRO A 115 14.62 6.57 6.87
CA PRO A 115 14.99 5.22 6.51
C PRO A 115 15.18 4.38 7.78
N GLY A 116 15.01 3.07 7.67
CA GLY A 116 15.15 2.18 8.80
C GLY A 116 14.41 0.85 8.64
N GLN A 117 14.30 0.12 9.74
CA GLN A 117 13.57 -1.13 9.80
C GLN A 117 12.29 -0.96 10.62
N TYR A 118 11.16 -1.38 10.06
CA TYR A 118 9.83 -1.21 10.65
C TYR A 118 9.11 -2.56 10.72
N LEU A 119 8.52 -2.86 11.87
CA LEU A 119 7.77 -4.09 12.12
C LEU A 119 6.26 -3.82 12.05
N GLY A 120 5.58 -4.50 11.12
CA GLY A 120 4.15 -4.40 10.90
C GLY A 120 3.43 -5.70 11.18
N ASP A 121 2.96 -5.93 12.40
CA ASP A 121 2.15 -7.11 12.74
C ASP A 121 0.66 -6.79 12.83
N THR A 122 -0.13 -7.35 11.91
CA THR A 122 -1.60 -7.15 11.89
C THR A 122 -2.34 -7.96 12.96
N GLY A 123 -1.67 -8.89 13.65
CA GLY A 123 -2.24 -9.80 14.65
C GLY A 123 -3.33 -10.75 14.12
N THR A 124 -3.58 -10.72 12.81
CA THR A 124 -4.72 -11.37 12.14
C THR A 124 -4.34 -11.74 10.70
N ALA A 125 -5.28 -12.20 9.89
CA ALA A 125 -5.11 -12.38 8.45
C ALA A 125 -5.14 -11.08 7.62
N GLY A 126 -4.86 -9.91 8.23
CA GLY A 126 -4.79 -8.64 7.51
C GLY A 126 -3.74 -8.68 6.39
N SER A 127 -4.09 -8.24 5.19
CA SER A 127 -3.24 -8.41 4.01
C SER A 127 -1.96 -7.59 4.07
N VAL A 128 -0.80 -8.27 4.08
CA VAL A 128 0.52 -7.62 4.00
C VAL A 128 0.74 -6.96 2.63
N ALA A 129 0.14 -7.50 1.57
CA ALA A 129 0.21 -6.90 0.23
C ALA A 129 -0.45 -5.51 0.18
N LEU A 130 -1.55 -5.32 0.92
CA LEU A 130 -2.20 -4.01 1.04
C LEU A 130 -1.39 -3.02 1.89
N ILE A 131 -0.64 -3.50 2.89
CA ILE A 131 0.30 -2.66 3.64
C ILE A 131 1.44 -2.21 2.71
N ILE A 132 1.99 -3.11 1.88
CA ILE A 132 2.99 -2.76 0.87
C ILE A 132 2.46 -1.68 -0.09
N GLN A 133 1.21 -1.81 -0.57
CA GLN A 133 0.61 -0.79 -1.44
C GLN A 133 0.55 0.61 -0.82
N LEU A 134 0.42 0.71 0.50
CA LEU A 134 0.42 1.97 1.22
C LEU A 134 1.84 2.50 1.42
N LEU A 135 2.77 1.67 1.90
CA LEU A 135 4.09 2.12 2.36
C LEU A 135 5.10 2.27 1.23
N LEU A 136 5.05 1.38 0.22
CA LEU A 136 6.05 1.32 -0.84
C LEU A 136 6.20 2.63 -1.63
N PRO A 137 5.11 3.34 -2.03
CA PRO A 137 5.24 4.55 -2.85
C PRO A 137 6.16 5.60 -2.24
N PHE A 138 6.07 5.83 -0.92
CA PHE A 138 6.95 6.80 -0.27
C PHE A 138 8.25 6.19 0.26
N ALA A 139 8.27 4.90 0.62
CA ALA A 139 9.50 4.22 0.99
C ALA A 139 10.55 4.25 -0.13
N LEU A 140 10.11 4.18 -1.39
CA LEU A 140 10.97 4.32 -2.57
C LEU A 140 11.73 5.66 -2.60
N PHE A 141 11.15 6.74 -2.06
CA PHE A 141 11.77 8.07 -2.04
C PHE A 141 12.36 8.45 -0.68
N SER A 142 12.62 7.45 0.17
CA SER A 142 13.34 7.65 1.42
C SER A 142 14.79 8.09 1.16
N SER A 143 15.42 8.75 2.15
CA SER A 143 16.83 9.16 2.05
C SER A 143 17.82 7.99 2.14
N GLY A 144 17.35 6.79 2.45
CA GLY A 144 18.14 5.57 2.55
C GLY A 144 17.27 4.31 2.43
N PRO A 145 17.87 3.10 2.53
CA PRO A 145 17.13 1.84 2.46
C PRO A 145 16.08 1.71 3.57
N THR A 146 14.93 1.14 3.22
CA THR A 146 13.84 0.84 4.16
C THR A 146 13.57 -0.65 4.20
N VAL A 147 13.44 -1.22 5.39
CA VAL A 147 13.11 -2.63 5.60
C VAL A 147 11.75 -2.74 6.29
N LEU A 148 10.84 -3.50 5.71
CA LEU A 148 9.53 -3.82 6.29
C LEU A 148 9.51 -5.29 6.70
N ASP A 149 9.40 -5.57 8.00
CA ASP A 149 9.09 -6.91 8.52
C ASP A 149 7.58 -6.99 8.75
N LEU A 150 6.86 -7.66 7.86
CA LEU A 150 5.40 -7.69 7.84
C LEU A 150 4.86 -9.05 8.28
N ARG A 151 3.87 -9.01 9.17
CA ARG A 151 3.18 -10.19 9.68
C ARG A 151 1.67 -10.10 9.51
N GLY A 152 1.08 -11.12 8.90
CA GLY A 152 -0.36 -11.12 8.60
C GLY A 152 -0.77 -12.13 7.53
N GLY A 153 -1.82 -11.80 6.77
CA GLY A 153 -2.25 -12.56 5.61
C GLY A 153 -1.36 -12.29 4.41
N THR A 154 -0.65 -13.31 3.93
CA THR A 154 0.05 -13.29 2.64
C THR A 154 -0.86 -13.73 1.51
N ASN A 155 -1.86 -14.55 1.86
CA ASN A 155 -2.86 -15.10 0.97
C ASN A 155 -4.24 -14.82 1.56
N ALA A 156 -4.67 -13.56 1.47
CA ALA A 156 -5.90 -13.07 2.05
C ALA A 156 -7.03 -12.99 1.02
N GLU A 157 -8.27 -13.20 1.47
CA GLU A 157 -9.47 -12.99 0.65
C GLU A 157 -9.64 -11.51 0.31
N MET A 158 -10.21 -11.22 -0.87
CA MET A 158 -10.51 -9.85 -1.32
C MET A 158 -9.30 -8.90 -1.34
N ALA A 159 -8.10 -9.45 -1.45
CA ALA A 159 -6.83 -8.74 -1.55
C ALA A 159 -5.90 -9.46 -2.54
N PRO A 160 -4.89 -8.78 -3.10
CA PRO A 160 -3.84 -9.45 -3.86
C PRO A 160 -3.17 -10.53 -3.01
N GLN A 161 -2.97 -11.68 -3.63
CA GLN A 161 -2.04 -12.67 -3.10
C GLN A 161 -0.62 -12.10 -3.17
N ILE A 162 0.23 -12.43 -2.21
CA ILE A 162 1.59 -11.88 -2.17
C ILE A 162 2.37 -12.18 -3.46
N ASP A 163 2.11 -13.33 -4.09
CA ASP A 163 2.74 -13.78 -5.33
C ASP A 163 2.50 -12.80 -6.50
N TYR A 164 1.36 -12.11 -6.51
CA TYR A 164 1.10 -11.07 -7.48
C TYR A 164 2.04 -9.87 -7.28
N THR A 165 2.21 -9.46 -6.02
CA THR A 165 3.10 -8.34 -5.65
C THR A 165 4.55 -8.65 -6.01
N THR A 166 5.00 -9.86 -5.74
CA THR A 166 6.41 -10.27 -5.92
C THR A 166 6.75 -10.69 -7.35
N THR A 167 5.77 -11.13 -8.14
CA THR A 167 5.99 -11.59 -9.52
C THR A 167 5.60 -10.53 -10.53
N VAL A 168 4.33 -10.10 -10.51
CA VAL A 168 3.77 -9.23 -11.56
C VAL A 168 4.10 -7.77 -11.28
N PHE A 169 3.74 -7.28 -10.09
CA PHE A 169 3.94 -5.88 -9.73
C PHE A 169 5.42 -5.52 -9.64
N LEU A 170 6.26 -6.35 -8.99
CA LEU A 170 7.70 -6.11 -8.92
C LEU A 170 8.35 -6.05 -10.31
N ALA A 171 7.95 -6.92 -11.25
CA ALA A 171 8.47 -6.88 -12.62
C ALA A 171 8.11 -5.56 -13.32
N LEU A 172 6.89 -5.05 -13.12
CA LEU A 172 6.48 -3.75 -13.64
C LEU A 172 7.23 -2.61 -12.97
N LEU A 173 7.33 -2.62 -11.64
CA LEU A 173 8.05 -1.60 -10.87
C LEU A 173 9.51 -1.45 -11.33
N LYS A 174 10.18 -2.57 -11.64
CA LYS A 174 11.55 -2.58 -12.20
C LYS A 174 11.66 -1.82 -13.51
N ARG A 175 10.63 -1.83 -14.36
CA ARG A 175 10.63 -1.03 -15.61
C ARG A 175 10.60 0.47 -15.33
N PHE A 176 9.95 0.89 -14.26
CA PHE A 176 9.95 2.28 -13.80
C PHE A 176 11.22 2.66 -13.01
N GLY A 177 12.21 1.76 -12.89
CA GLY A 177 13.45 1.98 -12.12
C GLY A 177 13.32 1.77 -10.62
N GLY A 178 12.13 1.41 -10.12
CA GLY A 178 11.92 1.01 -8.73
C GLY A 178 12.20 -0.47 -8.51
N SER A 179 12.55 -0.86 -7.29
CA SER A 179 12.63 -2.29 -6.95
C SER A 179 12.50 -2.51 -5.45
N PHE A 180 12.29 -3.77 -5.07
CA PHE A 180 12.47 -4.24 -3.71
C PHE A 180 12.93 -5.71 -3.74
N ASN A 181 13.69 -6.10 -2.73
CA ASN A 181 13.97 -7.51 -2.43
C ASN A 181 12.94 -8.01 -1.42
N TYR A 182 12.66 -9.31 -1.41
CA TYR A 182 11.73 -9.89 -0.45
C TYR A 182 12.15 -11.29 -0.04
N ASN A 183 11.83 -11.64 1.22
CA ASN A 183 11.97 -12.97 1.77
C ASN A 183 10.63 -13.37 2.41
N LEU A 184 9.92 -14.32 1.77
CA LEU A 184 8.67 -14.88 2.27
C LEU A 184 9.00 -16.10 3.15
N PHE A 185 9.07 -15.90 4.46
CA PHE A 185 9.42 -16.96 5.42
C PHE A 185 8.26 -17.90 5.71
N LEU A 186 7.04 -17.37 5.75
CA LEU A 186 5.86 -18.14 6.09
C LEU A 186 4.63 -17.58 5.37
N ARG A 187 3.81 -18.46 4.81
CA ARG A 187 2.50 -18.06 4.27
C ARG A 187 1.47 -17.97 5.38
N GLY A 188 0.66 -16.91 5.34
CA GLY A 188 -0.43 -16.67 6.26
C GLY A 188 -1.76 -16.66 5.53
N TYR A 189 -2.67 -17.54 5.94
CA TYR A 189 -4.00 -17.72 5.36
C TYR A 189 -5.08 -17.27 6.35
N TYR A 190 -6.23 -16.85 5.83
CA TYR A 190 -7.42 -16.63 6.65
C TYR A 190 -7.82 -17.92 7.39
N PRO A 191 -8.35 -17.86 8.63
CA PRO A 191 -8.62 -16.66 9.44
C PRO A 191 -7.45 -16.17 10.30
N LYS A 192 -6.46 -17.03 10.56
CA LYS A 192 -5.41 -16.75 11.56
C LYS A 192 -4.34 -15.78 11.05
N GLY A 193 -4.02 -15.81 9.77
CA GLY A 193 -2.89 -15.07 9.22
C GLY A 193 -1.57 -15.72 9.63
N GLY A 194 -0.69 -14.95 10.27
CA GLY A 194 0.60 -15.43 10.79
C GLY A 194 1.70 -15.59 9.75
N GLY A 195 1.46 -15.18 8.50
CA GLY A 195 2.48 -15.12 7.46
C GLY A 195 3.57 -14.12 7.83
N LYS A 196 4.78 -14.35 7.34
CA LYS A 196 5.98 -13.57 7.65
C LYS A 196 6.69 -13.22 6.36
N LEU A 197 6.81 -11.93 6.09
CA LEU A 197 7.41 -11.40 4.88
C LEU A 197 8.34 -10.25 5.25
N LYS A 198 9.61 -10.36 4.87
CA LYS A 198 10.54 -9.23 4.92
C LYS A 198 10.66 -8.62 3.53
N VAL A 199 10.56 -7.30 3.44
CA VAL A 199 10.71 -6.53 2.19
C VAL A 199 11.81 -5.48 2.40
N GLU A 200 12.78 -5.43 1.50
CA GLU A 200 13.91 -4.50 1.55
C GLU A 200 13.84 -3.58 0.33
N ILE A 201 13.65 -2.28 0.58
CA ILE A 201 13.31 -1.28 -0.42
C ILE A 201 14.51 -0.32 -0.54
N PRO A 202 15.34 -0.45 -1.60
CA PRO A 202 16.36 0.55 -1.89
C PRO A 202 15.72 1.87 -2.35
N PRO A 203 16.31 3.02 -1.99
CA PRO A 203 15.79 4.32 -2.42
C PRO A 203 16.06 4.56 -3.92
N VAL A 204 15.17 5.31 -4.56
CA VAL A 204 15.31 5.75 -5.94
C VAL A 204 15.41 7.28 -6.00
N LYS A 205 16.23 7.78 -6.94
CA LYS A 205 16.33 9.23 -7.19
C LYS A 205 15.15 9.75 -8.01
N HIS A 206 14.72 8.97 -9.00
CA HIS A 206 13.60 9.27 -9.88
C HIS A 206 13.05 7.96 -10.45
N LEU A 207 11.78 7.99 -10.88
CA LEU A 207 11.20 6.92 -11.68
C LEU A 207 11.39 7.23 -13.17
N THR A 208 11.47 6.17 -13.97
CA THR A 208 11.58 6.27 -15.44
C THR A 208 10.21 6.09 -16.06
N ALA A 209 9.84 6.97 -16.99
CA ALA A 209 8.63 6.79 -17.79
C ALA A 209 8.78 5.56 -18.70
N VAL A 210 7.69 4.81 -18.88
CA VAL A 210 7.68 3.62 -19.73
C VAL A 210 6.49 3.65 -20.67
N GLU A 211 6.69 3.15 -21.88
CA GLU A 211 5.64 2.95 -22.86
C GLU A 211 5.32 1.45 -22.94
N MET A 212 4.09 1.09 -22.57
CA MET A 212 3.60 -0.30 -22.56
C MET A 212 2.19 -0.32 -23.14
N ILE A 213 2.08 0.04 -24.42
CA ILE A 213 0.81 0.15 -25.15
C ILE A 213 0.34 -1.18 -25.76
N ASP A 214 1.28 -2.07 -26.07
CA ASP A 214 1.01 -3.38 -26.66
C ASP A 214 1.18 -4.49 -25.61
N VAL A 215 0.21 -5.38 -25.55
CA VAL A 215 0.23 -6.59 -24.72
C VAL A 215 1.21 -7.64 -25.25
N GLY A 216 1.57 -7.54 -26.53
CA GLY A 216 2.44 -8.47 -27.23
C GLY A 216 1.85 -9.86 -27.39
N SER A 217 2.70 -10.82 -27.76
CA SER A 217 2.31 -12.23 -27.91
C SER A 217 2.58 -13.04 -26.63
N ILE A 218 1.69 -13.98 -26.30
CA ILE A 218 1.89 -14.90 -25.17
C ILE A 218 3.08 -15.83 -25.47
N THR A 219 4.15 -15.73 -24.68
CA THR A 219 5.35 -16.56 -24.82
C THR A 219 5.31 -17.82 -23.96
N ARG A 220 4.63 -17.78 -22.81
CA ARG A 220 4.52 -18.90 -21.86
C ARG A 220 3.34 -18.70 -20.91
N ILE A 221 2.67 -19.80 -20.55
CA ILE A 221 1.70 -19.85 -19.46
C ILE A 221 2.22 -20.86 -18.42
N TRP A 222 2.21 -20.47 -17.15
CA TRP A 222 2.61 -21.32 -16.02
C TRP A 222 1.82 -20.90 -14.78
N GLY A 223 1.80 -21.76 -13.76
CA GLY A 223 1.11 -21.47 -12.51
C GLY A 223 1.72 -22.24 -11.35
N THR A 224 1.42 -21.75 -10.15
CA THR A 224 1.83 -22.38 -8.89
C THR A 224 0.62 -22.53 -8.00
N ALA A 225 0.47 -23.71 -7.37
CA ALA A 225 -0.53 -23.97 -6.36
C ALA A 225 0.13 -24.11 -4.99
N PHE A 226 -0.51 -23.59 -3.96
CA PHE A 226 -0.02 -23.68 -2.58
C PHE A 226 -1.12 -24.27 -1.70
N THR A 227 -0.73 -25.18 -0.81
CA THR A 227 -1.61 -25.75 0.21
C THR A 227 -0.95 -25.60 1.58
N ALA A 228 -1.78 -25.47 2.61
CA ALA A 228 -1.34 -25.43 4.00
C ALA A 228 -2.42 -26.07 4.87
N GLY A 229 -2.01 -26.87 5.85
CA GLY A 229 -2.91 -27.72 6.65
C GLY A 229 -2.80 -29.20 6.26
N ASN A 230 -3.77 -30.00 6.69
CA ASN A 230 -3.79 -31.43 6.39
C ASN A 230 -4.09 -31.67 4.90
N CYS A 231 -3.39 -32.65 4.32
CA CYS A 231 -3.63 -33.08 2.95
C CYS A 231 -5.07 -33.60 2.83
N PRO A 232 -5.90 -33.14 1.87
CA PRO A 232 -7.29 -33.56 1.76
C PRO A 232 -7.47 -35.04 1.33
N PHE A 233 -6.37 -35.78 1.13
CA PHE A 233 -6.38 -37.15 0.59
C PHE A 233 -5.66 -38.18 1.49
N ILE A 234 -5.54 -37.94 2.79
CA ILE A 234 -5.03 -38.94 3.76
C ILE A 234 -6.07 -39.16 4.85
#